data_AF-A0A1J0R8K5-F1
#
_entry.id   AF-A0A1J0R8K5-F1
#
_cell.length_a   1.000
_cell.length_b   1.000
_cell.length_c   1.000
_cell.angle_alpha   90.00
_cell.angle_beta   90.00
_cell.angle_gamma   90.00
#
_symmetry.space_group_name_H-M   'P 1'
#
loop_
_entity.id
_entity.type
_entity.pdbx_description
1 polymer ?
#
loop_
_entity_poly.entity_id
_entity_poly.type
_entity_poly.pdbx_seq_one_letter_code
_entity_poly.pdbx_strand_id
1 'polypeptide(L)'
;MKKLKIGTQSADEYKTISSPLQRAAANVHLRKLAAHAKQAFQLYSTASKDANAADKAGIQAELIQAAYGPQATDKTPKPAVTLDVSGAWAAGCGPDAASRSVVGDLYCMCTSTESGQAAACSAAFTYTQWSGAQTSNFPSKAASLIQSCGKTTLDQLTAADVTAAIGNFVAVLRFKASGSQRAACLGQAECGACDGTSSKLCVDYSKYFTTTAEGGYSKIPWVQSLLSAKTKLQARERQQSTIENTANQITGLLEQAKAVYHAAVAGELVTANTERQAAKTQPEVVLKESEDSCNKKEKNECKPPCKLVDEDSGKKSAHWIKRK
;
A
#
# COMPACT_ATOMS: atom_id res chain seq x y z
N MET A 1 -25.92 -14.62 -6.18
CA MET A 1 -25.28 -15.65 -7.02
C MET A 1 -26.36 -16.47 -7.71
N LYS A 2 -26.36 -16.55 -9.04
CA LYS A 2 -27.29 -17.38 -9.82
C LYS A 2 -26.86 -18.84 -9.66
N LYS A 3 -27.77 -19.75 -9.26
CA LYS A 3 -27.47 -21.19 -9.21
C LYS A 3 -27.31 -21.68 -10.66
N LEU A 4 -26.10 -22.11 -11.00
CA LEU A 4 -25.83 -22.76 -12.29
C LEU A 4 -26.38 -24.19 -12.25
N LYS A 5 -27.20 -24.58 -13.24
CA LYS A 5 -27.81 -25.92 -13.35
C LYS A 5 -26.81 -26.94 -13.93
N ILE A 6 -25.64 -27.06 -13.30
CA ILE A 6 -24.52 -27.89 -13.78
C ILE A 6 -24.93 -29.37 -13.79
N GLY A 7 -24.75 -30.06 -14.93
CA GLY A 7 -24.97 -31.50 -15.05
C GLY A 7 -26.41 -31.95 -15.27
N THR A 8 -27.33 -31.02 -15.55
CA THR A 8 -28.70 -31.34 -15.95
C THR A 8 -28.84 -31.34 -17.47
N GLN A 9 -29.75 -32.16 -18.01
CA GLN A 9 -29.94 -32.30 -19.47
C GLN A 9 -30.41 -31.01 -20.18
N SER A 10 -30.85 -29.99 -19.42
CA SER A 10 -31.49 -28.77 -19.96
C SER A 10 -30.67 -27.48 -19.83
N ALA A 11 -29.38 -27.55 -19.50
CA ALA A 11 -28.52 -26.36 -19.41
C ALA A 11 -27.54 -26.32 -20.59
N ASP A 12 -27.73 -25.35 -21.51
CA ASP A 12 -26.95 -25.20 -22.74
C ASP A 12 -25.42 -25.09 -22.52
N GLU A 13 -24.98 -24.58 -21.36
CA GLU A 13 -23.55 -24.38 -21.05
C GLU A 13 -22.90 -25.56 -20.32
N TYR A 14 -23.65 -26.34 -19.52
CA TYR A 14 -23.10 -27.40 -18.65
C TYR A 14 -23.86 -28.73 -18.78
N LYS A 15 -23.68 -29.39 -19.94
CA LYS A 15 -24.28 -30.70 -20.26
C LYS A 15 -23.82 -31.82 -19.33
N THR A 16 -24.69 -32.80 -19.11
CA THR A 16 -24.37 -33.97 -18.27
C THR A 16 -23.14 -34.74 -18.77
N ILE A 17 -22.19 -35.03 -17.86
CA ILE A 17 -21.08 -35.97 -18.12
C ILE A 17 -21.60 -37.40 -17.98
N SER A 18 -21.82 -38.07 -19.12
CA SER A 18 -22.45 -39.39 -19.17
C SER A 18 -21.53 -40.52 -18.68
N SER A 19 -20.23 -40.46 -18.99
CA SER A 19 -19.27 -41.49 -18.59
C SER A 19 -18.91 -41.42 -17.10
N PRO A 20 -19.05 -42.52 -16.33
CA PRO A 20 -18.64 -42.57 -14.92
C PRO A 20 -17.14 -42.29 -14.71
N LEU A 21 -16.28 -42.77 -15.62
CA LEU A 21 -14.83 -42.57 -15.57
C LEU A 21 -14.48 -41.09 -15.78
N GLN A 22 -15.05 -40.45 -16.81
CA GLN A 22 -14.84 -39.03 -17.09
C GLN A 22 -15.34 -38.17 -15.93
N ARG A 23 -16.49 -38.51 -15.35
CA ARG A 23 -17.07 -37.83 -14.19
C ARG A 23 -16.19 -37.94 -12.96
N ALA A 24 -15.61 -39.12 -12.68
CA ALA A 24 -14.69 -39.31 -11.56
C ALA A 24 -13.42 -38.47 -11.73
N ALA A 25 -12.81 -38.49 -12.92
CA ALA A 25 -11.63 -37.69 -13.24
C ALA A 25 -11.91 -36.18 -13.16
N ALA A 26 -13.00 -35.72 -13.77
CA ALA A 26 -13.43 -34.33 -13.70
C ALA A 26 -13.61 -33.86 -12.26
N ASN A 27 -14.24 -34.67 -11.40
CA ASN A 27 -14.40 -34.35 -9.98
C ASN A 27 -13.06 -34.13 -9.26
N VAL A 28 -12.03 -34.93 -9.57
CA VAL A 28 -10.69 -34.76 -8.97
C VAL A 28 -10.06 -33.42 -9.40
N HIS A 29 -10.05 -33.13 -10.71
CA HIS A 29 -9.50 -31.89 -11.24
C HIS A 29 -10.27 -30.65 -10.75
N LEU A 30 -11.60 -30.69 -10.79
CA LEU A 30 -12.47 -29.60 -10.35
C LEU A 30 -12.32 -29.32 -8.85
N ARG A 31 -12.16 -30.36 -8.00
CA ARG A 31 -11.89 -30.18 -6.57
C ARG A 31 -10.57 -29.45 -6.32
N LYS A 32 -9.51 -29.79 -7.08
CA LYS A 32 -8.21 -29.11 -6.98
C LYS A 32 -8.32 -27.63 -7.39
N LEU A 33 -8.96 -27.35 -8.52
CA LEU A 33 -9.19 -25.99 -8.99
C LEU A 33 -10.04 -25.18 -8.01
N ALA A 34 -11.09 -25.79 -7.44
CA ALA A 34 -11.93 -25.16 -6.43
C ALA A 34 -11.15 -24.84 -5.14
N ALA A 35 -10.23 -25.71 -4.71
CA ALA A 35 -9.37 -25.43 -3.56
C ALA A 35 -8.45 -24.23 -3.81
N HIS A 36 -7.83 -24.16 -4.98
CA HIS A 36 -7.00 -23.01 -5.37
C HIS A 36 -7.83 -21.72 -5.49
N ALA A 37 -9.03 -21.81 -6.07
CA ALA A 37 -9.92 -20.65 -6.22
C ALA A 37 -10.38 -20.13 -4.85
N LYS A 38 -10.63 -21.02 -3.89
CA LYS A 38 -10.94 -20.65 -2.51
C LYS A 38 -9.79 -19.90 -1.84
N GLN A 39 -8.55 -20.36 -2.01
CA GLN A 39 -7.37 -19.68 -1.48
C GLN A 39 -7.20 -18.29 -2.12
N ALA A 40 -7.27 -18.20 -3.45
CA ALA A 40 -7.21 -16.92 -4.15
C ALA A 40 -8.34 -15.97 -3.68
N PHE A 41 -9.57 -16.47 -3.53
CA PHE A 41 -10.68 -15.65 -3.03
C PHE A 41 -10.46 -15.14 -1.60
N GLN A 42 -9.82 -15.92 -0.73
CA GLN A 42 -9.46 -15.46 0.61
C GLN A 42 -8.47 -14.29 0.56
N LEU A 43 -7.43 -14.38 -0.26
CA LEU A 43 -6.49 -13.28 -0.46
C LEU A 43 -7.18 -12.03 -1.02
N TYR A 44 -8.02 -12.20 -2.05
CA TYR A 44 -8.81 -11.12 -2.63
C TYR A 44 -9.71 -10.44 -1.58
N SER A 45 -10.41 -11.21 -0.76
CA SER A 45 -11.32 -10.71 0.27
C SER A 45 -10.58 -9.92 1.35
N THR A 46 -9.43 -10.40 1.81
CA THR A 46 -8.58 -9.69 2.78
C THR A 46 -8.05 -8.39 2.18
N ALA A 47 -7.42 -8.44 1.00
CA ALA A 47 -6.88 -7.26 0.35
C ALA A 47 -7.96 -6.20 0.04
N SER A 48 -9.15 -6.64 -0.36
CA SER A 48 -10.28 -5.74 -0.63
C SER A 48 -10.85 -5.09 0.64
N LYS A 49 -10.83 -5.79 1.78
CA LYS A 49 -11.25 -5.21 3.07
C LYS A 49 -10.26 -4.16 3.56
N ASP A 50 -8.97 -4.43 3.39
CA ASP A 50 -7.91 -3.53 3.85
C ASP A 50 -7.84 -2.27 2.97
N ALA A 51 -8.02 -2.41 1.65
CA ALA A 51 -8.02 -1.30 0.70
C ALA A 51 -9.22 -0.33 0.81
N ASN A 52 -10.19 -0.60 1.70
CA ASN A 52 -11.41 0.18 1.88
C ASN A 52 -11.21 1.45 2.75
N ALA A 53 -12.32 2.10 3.09
CA ALA A 53 -12.46 3.44 3.69
C ALA A 53 -11.45 3.83 4.79
N ALA A 54 -10.89 2.89 5.56
CA ALA A 54 -9.88 3.17 6.57
C ALA A 54 -8.59 3.75 5.95
N ASP A 55 -8.13 3.23 4.81
CA ASP A 55 -6.95 3.73 4.11
C ASP A 55 -7.23 5.10 3.48
N LYS A 56 -8.43 5.28 2.90
CA LYS A 56 -8.86 6.58 2.36
C LYS A 56 -8.95 7.65 3.45
N ALA A 57 -9.55 7.32 4.60
CA ALA A 57 -9.65 8.21 5.75
C ALA A 57 -8.26 8.52 6.33
N GLY A 58 -7.39 7.51 6.43
CA GLY A 58 -6.01 7.68 6.89
C GLY A 58 -5.18 8.58 5.98
N ILE A 59 -5.21 8.36 4.67
CA ILE A 59 -4.51 9.23 3.69
C ILE A 59 -5.08 10.65 3.76
N GLN A 60 -6.41 10.81 3.79
CA GLN A 60 -7.04 12.12 3.88
C GLN A 60 -6.66 12.85 5.17
N ALA A 61 -6.60 12.16 6.31
CA ALA A 61 -6.19 12.75 7.58
C ALA A 61 -4.76 13.29 7.52
N GLU A 62 -3.82 12.53 6.93
CA GLU A 62 -2.43 12.98 6.76
C GLU A 62 -2.33 14.20 5.85
N LEU A 63 -3.08 14.23 4.74
CA LEU A 63 -3.11 15.38 3.84
C LEU A 63 -3.75 16.62 4.50
N ILE A 64 -4.80 16.43 5.32
CA ILE A 64 -5.40 17.50 6.10
C ILE A 64 -4.40 18.04 7.12
N GLN A 65 -3.67 17.17 7.82
CA GLN A 65 -2.66 17.60 8.79
C GLN A 65 -1.51 18.34 8.12
N ALA A 66 -1.05 17.89 6.95
CA ALA A 66 -0.05 18.61 6.19
C ALA A 66 -0.54 20.02 5.78
N ALA A 67 -1.78 20.11 5.28
CA ALA A 67 -2.32 21.37 4.77
C ALA A 67 -2.70 22.36 5.89
N TYR A 68 -3.33 21.88 6.96
CA TYR A 68 -3.98 22.71 7.98
C TYR A 68 -3.33 22.66 9.36
N GLY A 69 -2.32 21.81 9.55
CA GLY A 69 -1.49 21.73 10.74
C GLY A 69 -1.68 20.46 11.57
N PRO A 70 -0.82 20.25 12.58
CA PRO A 70 -0.84 19.04 13.39
C PRO A 70 -2.21 18.81 14.03
N GLN A 71 -2.69 17.57 14.00
CA GLN A 71 -3.99 17.18 14.56
C GLN A 71 -5.23 17.84 13.91
N ALA A 72 -5.08 18.54 12.78
CA ALA A 72 -6.23 19.04 12.03
C ALA A 72 -7.11 17.88 11.55
N THR A 73 -8.42 18.01 11.74
CA THR A 73 -9.43 17.00 11.38
C THR A 73 -10.34 17.45 10.22
N ASP A 74 -10.27 18.72 9.84
CA ASP A 74 -11.09 19.34 8.82
C ASP A 74 -10.27 20.34 7.99
N LYS A 75 -10.89 20.87 6.93
CA LYS A 75 -10.25 21.79 5.98
C LYS A 75 -10.36 23.26 6.38
N THR A 76 -10.40 23.55 7.68
CA THR A 76 -10.55 24.91 8.21
C THR A 76 -9.22 25.39 8.79
N PRO A 77 -8.68 26.53 8.33
CA PRO A 77 -7.54 27.16 8.98
C PRO A 77 -7.91 27.58 10.41
N LYS A 78 -7.11 27.16 11.40
CA LYS A 78 -7.33 27.43 12.82
C LYS A 78 -6.12 28.15 13.42
N PRO A 79 -6.31 29.23 14.20
CA PRO A 79 -5.23 29.87 14.95
C PRO A 79 -4.49 28.86 15.83
N ALA A 80 -3.19 29.06 16.00
CA ALA A 80 -2.24 28.17 16.68
C ALA A 80 -2.08 26.78 16.04
N VAL A 81 -3.10 26.18 15.42
CA VAL A 81 -2.96 24.87 14.74
C VAL A 81 -2.29 25.04 13.39
N THR A 82 -2.89 25.85 12.52
CA THR A 82 -2.40 26.09 11.15
C THR A 82 -1.17 27.00 11.16
N LEU A 83 -1.22 28.06 11.97
CA LEU A 83 -0.18 29.05 12.17
C LEU A 83 -0.39 29.73 13.52
N ASP A 84 0.68 30.07 14.23
CA ASP A 84 0.56 30.95 15.40
C ASP A 84 0.34 32.39 14.92
N VAL A 85 -0.83 32.93 15.28
CA VAL A 85 -1.26 34.27 14.88
C VAL A 85 -1.60 35.13 16.10
N SER A 86 -1.11 34.74 17.28
CA SER A 86 -1.41 35.39 18.55
C SER A 86 -0.74 36.75 18.73
N GLY A 87 0.23 37.10 17.89
CA GLY A 87 1.01 38.32 18.03
C GLY A 87 1.62 38.83 16.73
N ALA A 88 2.85 39.34 16.82
CA ALA A 88 3.59 39.86 15.67
C ALA A 88 3.83 38.77 14.62
N TRP A 89 4.06 39.19 13.38
CA TRP A 89 4.33 38.29 12.24
C TRP A 89 5.44 37.27 12.56
N ALA A 90 6.52 37.71 13.21
CA ALA A 90 7.63 36.83 13.61
C ALA A 90 7.22 35.72 14.59
N ALA A 91 6.16 35.90 15.39
CA ALA A 91 5.66 34.88 16.29
C ALA A 91 4.99 33.71 15.55
N GLY A 92 4.54 33.91 14.31
CA GLY A 92 3.98 32.86 13.46
C GLY A 92 4.94 32.36 12.38
N CYS A 93 5.66 33.30 11.78
CA CYS A 93 6.41 33.10 10.54
C CYS A 93 7.93 33.21 10.71
N GLY A 94 8.39 33.52 11.93
CA GLY A 94 9.81 33.52 12.28
C GLY A 94 10.38 32.10 12.43
N PRO A 95 11.72 31.99 12.57
CA PRO A 95 12.45 30.72 12.56
C PRO A 95 11.98 29.71 13.60
N ASP A 96 11.49 30.16 14.76
CA ASP A 96 11.08 29.27 15.84
C ASP A 96 9.65 28.73 15.66
N ALA A 97 8.78 29.46 14.97
CA ALA A 97 7.33 29.20 14.95
C ALA A 97 6.76 28.76 13.59
N ALA A 98 7.46 29.07 12.50
CA ALA A 98 7.01 28.72 11.16
C ALA A 98 7.06 27.19 10.92
N SER A 99 6.43 26.74 9.81
CA SER A 99 6.39 25.36 9.30
C SER A 99 5.33 24.40 9.87
N ARG A 100 4.32 24.90 10.57
CA ARG A 100 3.24 24.05 11.10
C ARG A 100 2.41 23.40 9.99
N SER A 101 2.16 24.11 8.90
CA SER A 101 1.28 23.67 7.82
C SER A 101 1.58 24.38 6.51
N VAL A 102 1.17 23.77 5.39
CA VAL A 102 1.28 24.41 4.06
C VAL A 102 0.48 25.71 3.99
N VAL A 103 -0.73 25.75 4.56
CA VAL A 103 -1.55 26.97 4.58
C VAL A 103 -0.89 28.07 5.43
N GLY A 104 -0.28 27.70 6.56
CA GLY A 104 0.47 28.64 7.39
C GLY A 104 1.66 29.22 6.64
N ASP A 105 2.43 28.37 5.96
CA ASP A 105 3.58 28.80 5.16
C ASP A 105 3.17 29.73 4.01
N LEU A 106 2.06 29.40 3.33
CA LEU A 106 1.48 30.28 2.32
C LEU A 106 1.06 31.62 2.94
N TYR A 107 0.38 31.61 4.09
CA TYR A 107 -0.05 32.83 4.76
C TYR A 107 1.13 33.75 5.12
N CYS A 108 2.24 33.17 5.59
CA CYS A 108 3.47 33.90 5.89
C CYS A 108 4.09 34.58 4.65
N MET A 109 4.08 33.91 3.51
CA MET A 109 4.62 34.46 2.26
C MET A 109 3.70 35.48 1.57
N CYS A 110 2.42 35.52 1.94
CA CYS A 110 1.41 36.31 1.24
C CYS A 110 0.84 37.49 2.06
N THR A 111 1.20 37.60 3.33
CA THR A 111 0.64 38.59 4.27
C THR A 111 1.76 39.44 4.85
N SER A 112 1.83 40.71 4.46
CA SER A 112 2.87 41.64 4.91
C SER A 112 2.44 42.46 6.13
N THR A 113 3.41 42.94 6.89
CA THR A 113 3.19 43.92 7.96
C THR A 113 2.95 45.34 7.43
N GLU A 114 3.28 45.62 6.17
CA GLU A 114 3.22 46.96 5.56
C GLU A 114 1.86 47.26 4.90
N SER A 115 1.24 48.39 5.20
CA SER A 115 -0.05 48.76 4.57
C SER A 115 0.09 49.08 3.06
N GLY A 116 -0.98 48.86 2.30
CA GLY A 116 -1.11 49.38 0.92
C GLY A 116 -0.37 48.62 -0.17
N GLN A 117 0.09 47.41 0.12
CA GLN A 117 0.86 46.59 -0.83
C GLN A 117 -0.04 45.82 -1.80
N ALA A 118 0.45 45.61 -3.02
CA ALA A 118 -0.17 44.70 -3.99
C ALA A 118 -0.11 43.25 -3.48
N ALA A 119 -1.04 42.41 -3.94
CA ALA A 119 -1.14 41.04 -3.49
C ALA A 119 0.13 40.23 -3.85
N ALA A 120 0.98 39.98 -2.85
CA ALA A 120 2.32 39.40 -3.03
C ALA A 120 2.33 38.01 -3.69
N CYS A 121 1.24 37.24 -3.55
CA CYS A 121 1.18 35.87 -4.06
C CYS A 121 0.26 35.67 -5.28
N SER A 122 -0.76 36.51 -5.44
CA SER A 122 -1.72 36.37 -6.54
C SER A 122 -2.61 37.60 -6.62
N ALA A 123 -2.84 38.12 -7.83
CA ALA A 123 -3.81 39.18 -8.05
C ALA A 123 -5.25 38.79 -7.64
N ALA A 124 -5.55 37.48 -7.55
CA ALA A 124 -6.85 36.98 -7.09
C ALA A 124 -7.00 36.98 -5.55
N PHE A 125 -5.92 37.22 -4.80
CA PHE A 125 -5.96 37.34 -3.34
C PHE A 125 -6.06 38.82 -2.95
N THR A 126 -7.09 39.20 -2.20
CA THR A 126 -7.15 40.56 -1.64
C THR A 126 -6.12 40.68 -0.52
N TYR A 127 -5.21 41.65 -0.68
CA TYR A 127 -4.15 41.94 0.29
C TYR A 127 -4.70 42.00 1.73
N THR A 128 -3.97 41.37 2.64
CA THR A 128 -4.24 41.41 4.08
C THR A 128 -2.98 41.89 4.78
N GLN A 129 -3.10 42.97 5.55
CA GLN A 129 -2.02 43.42 6.42
C GLN A 129 -2.00 42.57 7.69
N TRP A 130 -0.81 42.14 8.09
CA TRP A 130 -0.58 41.62 9.42
C TRP A 130 -0.38 42.77 10.40
N SER A 131 -1.36 43.01 11.28
CA SER A 131 -1.33 44.07 12.27
C SER A 131 -1.65 43.53 13.67
N GLY A 132 -0.63 43.18 14.45
CA GLY A 132 -0.81 42.53 15.76
C GLY A 132 -1.48 41.16 15.66
N ALA A 133 -2.15 40.73 16.73
CA ALA A 133 -2.84 39.43 16.79
C ALA A 133 -3.93 39.31 15.72
N GLN A 134 -3.92 38.20 14.96
CA GLN A 134 -4.87 37.94 13.86
C GLN A 134 -5.89 36.85 14.21
N THR A 135 -5.98 36.40 15.46
CA THR A 135 -6.77 35.23 15.88
C THR A 135 -8.20 35.18 15.34
N SER A 136 -8.94 36.29 15.35
CA SER A 136 -10.32 36.36 14.86
C SER A 136 -10.44 36.38 13.33
N ASN A 137 -9.51 37.04 12.65
CA ASN A 137 -9.59 37.26 11.20
C ASN A 137 -8.89 36.15 10.40
N PHE A 138 -7.89 35.49 10.99
CA PHE A 138 -7.04 34.50 10.34
C PHE A 138 -7.83 33.40 9.60
N PRO A 139 -8.86 32.75 10.18
CA PRO A 139 -9.59 31.70 9.46
C PRO A 139 -10.17 32.17 8.13
N SER A 140 -10.81 33.35 8.11
CA SER A 140 -11.43 33.92 6.91
C SER A 140 -10.40 34.35 5.87
N LYS A 141 -9.29 34.94 6.31
CA LYS A 141 -8.22 35.44 5.44
C LYS A 141 -7.41 34.31 4.83
N ALA A 142 -7.05 33.31 5.62
CA ALA A 142 -6.41 32.09 5.15
C ALA A 142 -7.33 31.31 4.19
N ALA A 143 -8.64 31.22 4.46
CA ALA A 143 -9.58 30.60 3.54
C ALA A 143 -9.65 31.34 2.19
N SER A 144 -9.66 32.68 2.20
CA SER A 144 -9.64 33.49 0.99
C SER A 144 -8.34 33.32 0.20
N LEU A 145 -7.20 33.17 0.90
CA LEU A 145 -5.91 32.87 0.29
C LEU A 145 -5.92 31.51 -0.41
N ILE A 146 -6.44 30.47 0.26
CA ILE A 146 -6.59 29.14 -0.35
C ILE A 146 -7.49 29.18 -1.59
N GLN A 147 -8.57 29.96 -1.57
CA GLN A 147 -9.47 30.11 -2.71
C GLN A 147 -8.81 30.80 -3.92
N SER A 148 -7.75 31.59 -3.69
CA SER A 148 -6.97 32.21 -4.77
C SER A 148 -6.04 31.24 -5.49
N CYS A 149 -5.80 30.05 -4.92
CA CYS A 149 -4.97 29.02 -5.54
C CYS A 149 -5.68 28.41 -6.76
N GLY A 150 -4.92 28.13 -7.81
CA GLY A 150 -5.40 27.33 -8.94
C GLY A 150 -5.85 25.94 -8.47
N LYS A 151 -6.90 25.41 -9.13
CA LYS A 151 -7.37 24.04 -8.88
C LYS A 151 -6.71 23.10 -9.87
N THR A 152 -5.94 22.15 -9.36
CA THR A 152 -5.49 20.99 -10.14
C THR A 152 -6.38 19.81 -9.78
N THR A 153 -6.97 19.18 -10.79
CA THR A 153 -7.70 17.92 -10.62
C THR A 153 -6.77 16.76 -10.91
N LEU A 154 -6.68 15.83 -9.98
CA LEU A 154 -6.07 14.52 -10.19
C LEU A 154 -7.20 13.50 -10.24
N ASP A 155 -7.21 12.65 -11.26
CA ASP A 155 -8.17 11.55 -11.36
C ASP A 155 -7.99 10.56 -10.21
N GLN A 156 -6.74 10.29 -9.85
CA GLN A 156 -6.36 9.50 -8.68
C GLN A 156 -5.05 10.03 -8.10
N LEU A 157 -5.05 10.29 -6.79
CA LEU A 157 -3.82 10.61 -6.06
C LEU A 157 -2.98 9.35 -5.85
N THR A 158 -1.69 9.44 -6.18
CA THR A 158 -0.68 8.39 -6.05
C THR A 158 0.46 8.79 -5.11
N ALA A 159 1.26 7.81 -4.69
CA ALA A 159 2.49 8.07 -3.95
C ALA A 159 3.51 8.89 -4.77
N ALA A 160 3.47 8.77 -6.10
CA ALA A 160 4.31 9.55 -7.01
C ALA A 160 3.94 11.03 -6.98
N ASP A 161 2.64 11.37 -6.96
CA ASP A 161 2.17 12.76 -6.87
C ASP A 161 2.66 13.45 -5.60
N VAL A 162 2.54 12.76 -4.45
CA VAL A 162 3.04 13.29 -3.17
C VAL A 162 4.57 13.43 -3.18
N THR A 163 5.28 12.48 -3.81
CA THR A 163 6.73 12.57 -3.97
C THR A 163 7.12 13.76 -4.84
N ALA A 164 6.41 14.00 -5.94
CA ALA A 164 6.63 15.14 -6.82
C ALA A 164 6.36 16.47 -6.10
N ALA A 165 5.29 16.56 -5.30
CA ALA A 165 4.98 17.75 -4.51
C ALA A 165 6.10 18.07 -3.49
N ILE A 166 6.60 17.07 -2.75
CA ILE A 166 7.74 17.24 -1.85
C ILE A 166 9.00 17.64 -2.62
N GLY A 167 9.27 16.99 -3.76
CA GLY A 167 10.42 17.29 -4.60
C GLY A 167 10.41 18.73 -5.12
N ASN A 168 9.26 19.21 -5.59
CA ASN A 168 9.07 20.59 -6.04
C ASN A 168 9.32 21.58 -4.90
N PHE A 169 8.79 21.31 -3.70
CA PHE A 169 9.07 22.13 -2.52
C PHE A 169 10.57 22.17 -2.21
N VAL A 170 11.24 21.02 -2.14
CA VAL A 170 12.67 20.96 -1.84
C VAL A 170 13.50 21.68 -2.91
N ALA A 171 13.10 21.61 -4.18
CA ALA A 171 13.80 22.27 -5.28
C ALA A 171 13.72 23.80 -5.23
N VAL A 172 12.65 24.37 -4.65
CA VAL A 172 12.49 25.82 -4.51
C VAL A 172 13.02 26.37 -3.18
N LEU A 173 13.47 25.51 -2.26
CA LEU A 173 14.15 25.96 -1.05
C LEU A 173 15.46 26.64 -1.42
N ARG A 174 15.64 27.85 -0.89
CA ARG A 174 16.91 28.57 -0.96
C ARG A 174 17.74 28.27 0.28
N PHE A 175 19.05 28.30 0.11
CA PHE A 175 20.00 28.03 1.18
C PHE A 175 21.10 29.08 1.23
N LYS A 176 21.52 29.41 2.46
CA LYS A 176 22.68 30.27 2.73
C LYS A 176 23.56 29.63 3.78
N ALA A 177 24.87 29.72 3.60
CA ALA A 177 25.82 29.25 4.61
C ALA A 177 25.68 30.11 5.88
N SER A 178 25.54 29.48 7.05
CA SER A 178 25.35 30.16 8.34
C SER A 178 26.03 29.40 9.49
N GLY A 179 27.37 29.42 9.52
CA GLY A 179 28.14 28.78 10.60
C GLY A 179 27.86 27.26 10.69
N SER A 180 27.44 26.79 11.86
CA SER A 180 27.10 25.37 12.13
C SER A 180 25.70 24.94 11.63
N GLN A 181 24.94 25.87 11.04
CA GLN A 181 23.63 25.63 10.44
C GLN A 181 23.65 26.01 8.96
N ARG A 182 22.75 25.41 8.18
CA ARG A 182 22.47 25.87 6.83
C ARG A 182 21.16 26.64 6.89
N ALA A 183 21.24 27.96 6.74
CA ALA A 183 20.02 28.76 6.69
C ALA A 183 19.20 28.31 5.48
N ALA A 184 17.92 28.03 5.67
CA ALA A 184 17.04 27.46 4.66
C ALA A 184 15.72 28.22 4.69
N CYS A 185 15.25 28.66 3.52
CA CYS A 185 14.05 29.49 3.44
C CYS A 185 13.28 29.30 2.14
N LEU A 186 11.99 29.65 2.19
CA LEU A 186 11.08 29.71 1.05
C LEU A 186 10.46 31.11 0.97
N GLY A 187 10.38 31.71 -0.22
CA GLY A 187 9.76 33.04 -0.41
C GLY A 187 10.70 34.02 -1.13
N GLN A 188 10.62 35.31 -0.80
CA GLN A 188 11.31 36.40 -1.50
C GLN A 188 12.63 36.86 -0.84
N ALA A 189 12.73 36.83 0.49
CA ALA A 189 13.91 37.35 1.22
C ALA A 189 15.12 36.40 1.21
N GLU A 190 16.33 36.91 1.39
CA GLU A 190 17.48 36.07 1.74
C GLU A 190 17.23 35.27 3.03
N CYS A 191 17.76 34.04 3.12
CA CYS A 191 17.54 33.20 4.29
C CYS A 191 18.15 33.83 5.55
N GLY A 192 17.37 33.83 6.64
CA GLY A 192 17.68 34.54 7.88
C GLY A 192 17.24 36.01 7.92
N ALA A 193 16.57 36.52 6.88
CA ALA A 193 16.08 37.91 6.83
C ALA A 193 14.54 38.00 6.77
N CYS A 194 13.80 36.94 7.09
CA CYS A 194 12.34 36.95 7.09
C CYS A 194 11.79 37.85 8.21
N ASP A 195 11.24 39.01 7.87
CA ASP A 195 10.69 39.98 8.85
C ASP A 195 9.24 40.43 8.57
N GLY A 196 8.64 39.93 7.49
CA GLY A 196 7.25 40.24 7.14
C GLY A 196 7.05 41.55 6.36
N THR A 197 8.10 42.35 6.14
CA THR A 197 8.03 43.47 5.19
C THR A 197 7.83 42.95 3.76
N SER A 198 7.30 43.77 2.86
CA SER A 198 6.91 43.35 1.50
C SER A 198 8.05 42.68 0.72
N SER A 199 9.27 43.16 0.88
CA SER A 199 10.47 42.60 0.24
C SER A 199 11.03 41.34 0.93
N LYS A 200 10.53 41.02 2.13
CA LYS A 200 11.07 39.98 3.00
C LYS A 200 10.02 38.99 3.50
N LEU A 201 9.01 38.74 2.67
CA LEU A 201 8.02 37.68 2.88
C LEU A 201 8.67 36.31 2.60
N CYS A 202 8.89 35.54 3.65
CA CYS A 202 9.40 34.18 3.56
C CYS A 202 9.06 33.34 4.78
N VAL A 203 9.33 32.05 4.67
CA VAL A 203 9.30 31.07 5.76
C VAL A 203 10.73 30.63 6.01
N ASP A 204 11.16 30.70 7.27
CA ASP A 204 12.47 30.24 7.70
C ASP A 204 12.38 28.80 8.23
N TYR A 205 13.05 27.87 7.54
CA TYR A 205 13.15 26.46 7.90
C TYR A 205 14.50 26.09 8.53
N SER A 206 15.37 27.07 8.82
CA SER A 206 16.76 26.83 9.24
C SER A 206 16.87 25.92 10.47
N LYS A 207 15.89 25.95 11.39
CA LYS A 207 15.81 25.04 12.55
C LYS A 207 15.80 23.55 12.18
N TYR A 208 15.36 23.20 10.97
CA TYR A 208 15.33 21.82 10.48
C TYR A 208 16.60 21.42 9.73
N PHE A 209 17.43 22.36 9.28
CA PHE A 209 18.62 22.08 8.47
C PHE A 209 19.89 22.23 9.31
N THR A 210 20.03 21.32 10.27
CA THR A 210 21.21 21.19 11.12
C THR A 210 22.33 20.41 10.42
N THR A 211 23.55 20.51 10.93
CA THR A 211 24.72 19.73 10.51
C THR A 211 24.72 18.29 11.06
N THR A 212 23.73 17.93 11.87
CA THR A 212 23.57 16.57 12.41
C THR A 212 22.81 15.66 11.45
N ALA A 213 23.02 14.34 11.54
CA ALA A 213 22.33 13.34 10.71
C ALA A 213 20.79 13.37 10.86
N GLU A 214 20.28 14.06 11.89
CA GLU A 214 18.86 14.21 12.15
C GLU A 214 18.24 15.44 11.45
N GLY A 215 19.03 16.29 10.79
CA GLY A 215 18.51 17.44 10.03
C GLY A 215 17.94 17.08 8.65
N GLY A 216 17.06 17.93 8.12
CA GLY A 216 16.57 17.90 6.75
C GLY A 216 15.09 18.26 6.62
N TYR A 217 14.63 18.37 5.36
CA TYR A 217 13.23 18.68 5.03
C TYR A 217 12.24 17.69 5.65
N SER A 218 12.64 16.43 5.87
CA SER A 218 11.82 15.40 6.49
C SER A 218 11.53 15.65 7.98
N LYS A 219 12.11 16.68 8.58
CA LYS A 219 11.78 17.12 9.95
C LYS A 219 10.76 18.24 9.99
N ILE A 220 10.41 18.82 8.85
CA ILE A 220 9.34 19.79 8.76
C ILE A 220 7.99 19.07 9.04
N PRO A 221 7.18 19.52 10.02
CA PRO A 221 5.98 18.79 10.45
C PRO A 221 5.01 18.43 9.33
N TRP A 222 4.66 19.38 8.46
CA TRP A 222 3.74 19.09 7.36
C TRP A 222 4.35 18.17 6.30
N VAL A 223 5.69 18.19 6.12
CA VAL A 223 6.38 17.25 5.24
C VAL A 223 6.34 15.84 5.81
N GLN A 224 6.44 15.67 7.14
CA GLN A 224 6.27 14.37 7.79
C GLN A 224 4.88 13.79 7.52
N SER A 225 3.83 14.60 7.62
CA SER A 225 2.48 14.17 7.27
C SER A 225 2.38 13.77 5.79
N LEU A 226 3.01 14.50 4.86
CA LEU A 226 3.07 14.08 3.45
C LEU A 226 3.84 12.77 3.25
N LEU A 227 4.94 12.54 3.97
CA LEU A 227 5.69 11.27 3.91
C LEU A 227 4.88 10.10 4.49
N SER A 228 4.08 10.33 5.53
CA SER A 228 3.12 9.36 6.04
C SER A 228 2.02 9.06 5.00
N ALA A 229 1.44 10.10 4.40
CA ALA A 229 0.45 9.96 3.32
C ALA A 229 1.01 9.14 2.14
N LYS A 230 2.26 9.43 1.72
CA LYS A 230 2.97 8.66 0.69
C LYS A 230 3.07 7.19 1.05
N THR A 231 3.48 6.87 2.28
CA THR A 231 3.62 5.48 2.73
C THR A 231 2.30 4.72 2.69
N LYS A 232 1.21 5.38 3.12
CA LYS A 232 -0.15 4.82 3.05
C LYS A 232 -0.62 4.63 1.60
N LEU A 233 -0.32 5.58 0.71
CA LEU A 233 -0.60 5.46 -0.72
C LEU A 233 0.15 4.28 -1.35
N GLN A 234 1.43 4.08 -1.03
CA GLN A 234 2.21 2.93 -1.51
C GLN A 234 1.62 1.60 -1.03
N ALA A 235 1.15 1.53 0.21
CA ALA A 235 0.47 0.34 0.72
C ALA A 235 -0.82 0.05 -0.05
N ARG A 236 -1.64 1.09 -0.30
CA ARG A 236 -2.87 0.99 -1.08
C ARG A 236 -2.61 0.56 -2.52
N GLU A 237 -1.60 1.11 -3.18
CA GLU A 237 -1.21 0.73 -4.55
C GLU A 237 -0.81 -0.76 -4.63
N ARG A 238 -0.04 -1.26 -3.66
CA ARG A 238 0.31 -2.69 -3.57
C ARG A 238 -0.91 -3.58 -3.35
N GLN A 239 -1.85 -3.15 -2.51
CA GLN A 239 -3.10 -3.88 -2.29
C GLN A 239 -3.95 -3.90 -3.57
N GLN A 240 -4.07 -2.79 -4.28
CA GLN A 240 -4.77 -2.74 -5.57
C GLN A 240 -4.17 -3.71 -6.58
N SER A 241 -2.84 -3.73 -6.72
CA SER A 241 -2.15 -4.72 -7.57
C SER A 241 -2.44 -6.16 -7.12
N THR A 242 -2.47 -6.42 -5.82
CA THR A 242 -2.82 -7.74 -5.27
C THR A 242 -4.27 -8.13 -5.62
N ILE A 243 -5.22 -7.21 -5.50
CA ILE A 243 -6.63 -7.42 -5.85
C ILE A 243 -6.76 -7.77 -7.33
N GLU A 244 -6.13 -7.00 -8.22
CA GLU A 244 -6.17 -7.23 -9.66
C GLU A 244 -5.56 -8.57 -10.07
N ASN A 245 -4.36 -8.87 -9.58
CA ASN A 245 -3.68 -10.14 -9.86
C ASN A 245 -4.49 -11.34 -9.36
N THR A 246 -5.08 -11.23 -8.17
CA THR A 246 -5.86 -12.32 -7.59
C THR A 246 -7.20 -12.50 -8.31
N ALA A 247 -7.82 -11.41 -8.75
CA ALA A 247 -9.03 -11.47 -9.58
C ALA A 247 -8.74 -12.17 -10.92
N ASN A 248 -7.63 -11.84 -11.57
CA ASN A 248 -7.18 -12.51 -12.79
C ASN A 248 -6.91 -14.01 -12.56
N GLN A 249 -6.30 -14.38 -11.44
CA GLN A 249 -6.09 -15.77 -11.06
C GLN A 249 -7.42 -16.54 -10.89
N ILE A 250 -8.41 -15.93 -10.22
CA ILE A 250 -9.74 -16.54 -10.05
C ILE A 250 -10.41 -16.75 -11.41
N THR A 251 -10.35 -15.77 -12.30
CA THR A 251 -10.86 -15.88 -13.67
C THR A 251 -10.16 -17.00 -14.43
N GLY A 252 -8.82 -17.09 -14.36
CA GLY A 252 -8.07 -18.18 -14.99
C GLY A 252 -8.42 -19.57 -14.45
N LEU A 253 -8.66 -19.69 -13.15
CA LEU A 253 -9.10 -20.95 -12.53
C LEU A 253 -10.51 -21.35 -12.96
N LEU A 254 -11.41 -20.37 -13.15
CA LEU A 254 -12.74 -20.60 -13.69
C LEU A 254 -12.69 -21.12 -15.13
N GLU A 255 -11.87 -20.51 -15.99
CA GLU A 255 -11.70 -20.97 -17.37
C GLU A 255 -11.07 -22.37 -17.45
N GLN A 256 -10.08 -22.67 -16.59
CA GLN A 256 -9.55 -24.04 -16.47
C GLN A 256 -10.63 -25.03 -16.02
N ALA A 257 -11.50 -24.66 -15.08
CA ALA A 257 -12.58 -25.51 -14.60
C ALA A 257 -13.61 -25.79 -15.72
N LYS A 258 -13.96 -24.77 -16.50
CA LYS A 258 -14.80 -24.93 -17.70
C LYS A 258 -14.16 -25.87 -18.71
N ALA A 259 -12.87 -25.69 -19.01
CA ALA A 259 -12.16 -26.56 -19.96
C ALA A 259 -12.14 -28.04 -19.51
N VAL A 260 -11.84 -28.31 -18.24
CA VAL A 260 -11.92 -29.66 -17.65
C VAL A 260 -13.32 -30.24 -17.79
N TYR A 261 -14.35 -29.44 -17.51
CA TYR A 261 -15.74 -29.87 -17.61
C TYR A 261 -16.11 -30.22 -19.06
N HIS A 262 -15.78 -29.35 -20.02
CA HIS A 262 -16.07 -29.57 -21.43
C HIS A 262 -15.31 -30.78 -21.99
N ALA A 263 -14.04 -30.97 -21.64
CA ALA A 263 -13.27 -32.15 -22.02
C ALA A 263 -13.89 -33.45 -21.47
N ALA A 264 -14.42 -33.41 -20.24
CA ALA A 264 -15.10 -34.56 -19.64
C ALA A 264 -16.43 -34.87 -20.34
N VAL A 265 -17.18 -33.84 -20.74
CA VAL A 265 -18.41 -33.98 -21.54
C VAL A 265 -18.10 -34.57 -22.93
N ALA A 266 -17.01 -34.15 -23.56
CA ALA A 266 -16.55 -34.66 -24.85
C ALA A 266 -15.95 -36.09 -24.77
N GLY A 267 -15.67 -36.59 -23.56
CA GLY A 267 -15.04 -37.89 -23.37
C GLY A 267 -13.53 -37.89 -23.59
N GLU A 268 -12.90 -36.71 -23.58
CA GLU A 268 -11.50 -36.49 -23.95
C GLU A 268 -10.58 -36.31 -22.73
N LEU A 269 -11.14 -36.05 -21.55
CA LEU A 269 -10.36 -35.78 -20.34
C LEU A 269 -9.50 -36.98 -19.91
N VAL A 270 -9.97 -38.20 -20.16
CA VAL A 270 -9.21 -39.44 -19.95
C VAL A 270 -9.33 -40.31 -21.20
N THR A 271 -8.22 -40.79 -21.75
CA THR A 271 -8.22 -41.74 -22.88
C THR A 271 -8.11 -43.18 -22.38
N ALA A 272 -8.68 -44.14 -23.13
CA ALA A 272 -8.73 -45.56 -22.76
C ALA A 272 -7.35 -46.19 -22.47
N ASN A 273 -6.23 -45.60 -22.89
CA ASN A 273 -4.89 -46.08 -22.53
C ASN A 273 -4.53 -45.88 -21.05
N THR A 274 -5.25 -45.03 -20.31
CA THR A 274 -5.14 -44.94 -18.84
C THR A 274 -5.84 -46.12 -18.14
N GLU A 275 -6.73 -46.85 -18.82
CA GLU A 275 -7.43 -48.03 -18.28
C GLU A 275 -6.49 -49.20 -18.04
N ARG A 276 -5.41 -49.34 -18.85
CA ARG A 276 -4.42 -50.41 -18.68
C ARG A 276 -3.43 -50.17 -17.54
N GLN A 277 -3.29 -48.94 -17.07
CA GLN A 277 -2.41 -48.60 -15.94
C GLN A 277 -3.17 -48.48 -14.61
N ALA A 278 -4.43 -48.02 -14.59
CA ALA A 278 -5.25 -48.06 -13.38
C ALA A 278 -5.61 -49.49 -12.94
N ALA A 279 -5.76 -50.44 -13.87
CA ALA A 279 -5.94 -51.85 -13.54
C ALA A 279 -4.64 -52.60 -13.17
N LYS A 280 -3.46 -51.99 -13.38
CA LYS A 280 -2.14 -52.58 -13.03
C LYS A 280 -1.36 -51.83 -11.95
N THR A 281 -1.90 -50.74 -11.42
CA THR A 281 -1.29 -50.05 -10.29
C THR A 281 -2.34 -49.97 -9.19
N GLN A 282 -2.48 -51.07 -8.44
CA GLN A 282 -2.78 -50.90 -7.02
C GLN A 282 -1.72 -49.92 -6.48
N PRO A 283 -2.11 -48.87 -5.74
CA PRO A 283 -1.13 -48.09 -5.00
C PRO A 283 -0.50 -49.05 -3.99
N GLU A 284 0.73 -49.49 -4.24
CA GLU A 284 1.58 -49.89 -3.13
C GLU A 284 1.71 -48.63 -2.27
N VAL A 285 1.05 -48.69 -1.12
CA VAL A 285 1.12 -47.67 -0.08
C VAL A 285 2.60 -47.45 0.19
N VAL A 286 3.14 -46.31 -0.23
CA VAL A 286 4.43 -45.84 0.27
C VAL A 286 4.19 -45.47 1.73
N LEU A 287 4.25 -46.48 2.59
CA LEU A 287 4.32 -46.31 4.03
C LEU A 287 5.60 -45.52 4.31
N LYS A 288 5.45 -44.43 5.08
CA LYS A 288 6.57 -43.69 5.65
C LYS A 288 7.30 -44.60 6.66
N GLU A 289 8.18 -45.47 6.17
CA GLU A 289 9.05 -46.29 7.01
C GLU A 289 10.41 -45.61 7.19
N SER A 290 10.91 -45.60 8.42
CA SER A 290 12.22 -45.08 8.82
C SER A 290 13.19 -46.21 9.18
N GLU A 291 14.49 -45.91 9.25
CA GLU A 291 15.56 -46.85 9.62
C GLU A 291 15.26 -47.60 10.93
N ASP A 292 14.76 -46.90 11.96
CA ASP A 292 14.36 -47.50 13.24
C ASP A 292 13.14 -48.43 13.15
N SER A 293 12.25 -48.20 12.18
CA SER A 293 11.07 -49.05 11.97
C SER A 293 11.41 -50.34 11.23
N CYS A 294 12.47 -50.36 10.41
CA CYS A 294 12.96 -51.59 9.77
C CYS A 294 13.62 -52.51 10.80
N ASN A 295 14.45 -51.96 11.69
CA ASN A 295 15.23 -52.74 12.66
C ASN A 295 14.37 -53.47 13.72
N LYS A 296 13.08 -53.16 13.81
CA LYS A 296 12.13 -53.77 14.76
C LYS A 296 11.23 -54.83 14.11
N LYS A 297 11.36 -55.08 12.81
CA LYS A 297 10.51 -56.04 12.08
C LYS A 297 11.08 -57.45 12.12
N GLU A 298 10.20 -58.41 12.34
CA GLU A 298 10.54 -59.82 12.22
C GLU A 298 10.66 -60.25 10.75
N LYS A 299 11.27 -61.41 10.52
CA LYS A 299 11.64 -61.91 9.18
C LYS A 299 10.46 -61.93 8.17
N ASN A 300 9.25 -62.17 8.64
CA ASN A 300 8.06 -62.31 7.80
C ASN A 300 7.39 -60.97 7.44
N GLU A 301 7.81 -59.86 8.07
CA GLU A 301 7.23 -58.52 7.89
C GLU A 301 8.17 -57.56 7.15
N CYS A 302 9.35 -58.03 6.75
CA CYS A 302 10.34 -57.25 6.01
C CYS A 302 9.91 -57.09 4.53
N LYS A 303 9.38 -55.91 4.20
CA LYS A 303 9.03 -55.47 2.83
C LYS A 303 9.80 -54.20 2.48
N PRO A 304 10.00 -53.89 1.18
CA PRO A 304 10.60 -52.63 0.76
C PRO A 304 9.88 -51.43 1.42
N PRO A 305 10.60 -50.44 1.96
CA PRO A 305 12.03 -50.12 1.75
C PRO A 305 13.05 -50.83 2.66
N CYS A 306 12.69 -51.85 3.45
CA CYS A 306 13.60 -52.65 4.28
C CYS A 306 14.16 -53.89 3.53
N LYS A 307 15.34 -54.40 3.94
CA LYS A 307 15.97 -55.63 3.44
C LYS A 307 16.49 -56.49 4.58
N LEU A 308 16.34 -57.82 4.47
CA LEU A 308 16.97 -58.76 5.40
C LEU A 308 18.48 -58.80 5.19
N VAL A 309 19.23 -58.65 6.28
CA VAL A 309 20.68 -58.83 6.35
C VAL A 309 20.96 -60.06 7.22
N ASP A 310 21.93 -60.87 6.83
CA ASP A 310 22.40 -61.99 7.62
C ASP A 310 23.39 -61.46 8.66
N GLU A 311 23.14 -61.75 9.95
CA GLU A 311 24.10 -61.49 11.02
C GLU A 311 25.01 -62.70 11.20
N ASP A 312 26.26 -62.48 11.62
CA ASP A 312 27.32 -63.49 11.78
C ASP A 312 26.96 -64.64 12.76
N SER A 313 25.83 -64.54 13.47
CA SER A 313 25.28 -65.58 14.34
C SER A 313 24.26 -66.52 13.65
N GLY A 314 24.03 -66.36 12.34
CA GLY A 314 23.06 -67.15 11.56
C GLY A 314 21.60 -66.70 11.72
N LYS A 315 21.34 -65.58 12.41
CA LYS A 315 20.03 -64.92 12.50
C LYS A 315 19.90 -63.83 11.43
N LYS A 316 18.68 -63.62 10.91
CA LYS A 316 18.40 -62.60 9.87
C LYS A 316 17.59 -61.45 10.47
N SER A 317 18.05 -60.21 10.32
CA SER A 317 17.39 -58.99 10.81
C SER A 317 17.08 -58.03 9.64
N ALA A 318 16.02 -57.23 9.77
CA ALA A 318 15.58 -56.31 8.72
C ALA A 318 16.23 -54.93 8.88
N HIS A 319 16.87 -54.41 7.84
CA HIS A 319 17.52 -53.09 7.83
C HIS A 319 17.03 -52.21 6.68
N TRP A 320 17.12 -50.89 6.85
CA TRP A 320 16.70 -49.92 5.84
C TRP A 320 17.74 -49.73 4.73
N ILE A 321 17.30 -49.59 3.49
CA ILE A 321 18.18 -49.34 2.35
C ILE A 321 18.27 -47.82 2.09
N LYS A 322 19.43 -47.21 2.39
CA LYS A 322 19.77 -45.87 1.88
C LYS A 322 19.94 -45.95 0.35
N ARG A 323 19.01 -45.40 -0.42
CA ARG A 323 19.21 -45.19 -1.86
C ARG A 323 20.31 -44.13 -2.04
N LYS A 324 21.42 -44.50 -2.70
CA LYS A 324 22.43 -43.55 -3.19
C LYS A 324 21.87 -42.75 -4.37
#